data_AF-A0A9D1J335-F1
#
_entry.id   AF-A0A9D1J335-F1
#
_cell.length_a   1.000
_cell.length_b   1.000
_cell.length_c   1.000
_cell.angle_alpha   90.00
_cell.angle_beta   90.00
_cell.angle_gamma   90.00
#
_symmetry.space_group_name_H-M   'P 1'
#
loop_
_entity.id
_entity.type
_entity.pdbx_description
1 polymer ?
#
loop_
_entity_poly.entity_id
_entity_poly.type
_entity_poly.pdbx_seq_one_letter_code
_entity_poly.pdbx_strand_id
1 'polypeptide(L)'
;MNERKKYIIISVVIILISVVALIGTSYALLTMTIEGDKKITLTAGILKVDFEDGNYINLENAAPMTDSQGQKLTPYTFTITNTGNINAYYHVSLEEEATNTLTNNYLKMRLTNDAGYDSGVVKVNSYGTGTFDIKSEETLEPSDTVTYTLWMWLDNDADNSAQGKEYKSKIVVTSYDRPHEIQVSTALLDNISEENLYDDGTDTFITGEDPNNYIWYSGKLWRAVSVNNEAKTTKLVTQWNISSISYNEINNSSFEGSYMEDWLNDTTVDGFLGNLRDYENFIVTDAKWNATEDATSLGSITRPSDSGTVVTDAVGLLNMYEYQSSNKGGINGYLNNGLYWWTLTPNSSTTLVSISPTGETITDLSHYADGIRPSINLRSDVKIVSGSGTENDPYRLLGDSDTNLSGTKLNTRYSGEYIRFGTGDNNLYRIVSHETPELTKIVNSEPLKENGEFINLSLNPNEVKDFINNVFISDYFEDGQFSMISENTVWYWSSVSDGESYKLAKYKNINGDELISNTSIDTIGLLRLGELMTGQFNRYTSRENVNTGLTSKYWLNTMEGDKNKYVQDKGGLGIAASGDSGLKLAFNLKSNVIITGGDGTKNNPFILELAS
;
A
#
# COMPACT_ATOMS: atom_id res chain seq x y z
N MET A 1 -40.10 -61.55 -15.17
CA MET A 1 -40.43 -60.54 -14.14
C MET A 1 -41.71 -59.82 -14.60
N ASN A 2 -42.72 -59.69 -13.73
CA ASN A 2 -44.05 -59.16 -14.09
C ASN A 2 -43.96 -57.66 -14.48
N GLU A 3 -44.64 -57.23 -15.55
CA GLU A 3 -44.48 -55.92 -16.21
C GLU A 3 -44.57 -54.74 -15.22
N ARG A 4 -45.47 -54.80 -14.22
CA ARG A 4 -45.58 -53.79 -13.16
C ARG A 4 -44.31 -53.64 -12.29
N LYS A 5 -43.61 -54.73 -11.99
CA LYS A 5 -42.32 -54.67 -11.25
C LYS A 5 -41.22 -54.05 -12.11
N LYS A 6 -41.28 -54.23 -13.43
CA LYS A 6 -40.35 -53.61 -14.38
C LYS A 6 -40.50 -52.09 -14.42
N TYR A 7 -41.72 -51.58 -14.49
CA TYR A 7 -41.98 -50.14 -14.47
C TYR A 7 -41.60 -49.47 -13.14
N ILE A 8 -41.89 -50.10 -12.00
CA ILE A 8 -41.49 -49.58 -10.69
C ILE A 8 -39.96 -49.52 -10.56
N ILE A 9 -39.25 -50.55 -11.01
CA ILE A 9 -37.78 -50.57 -10.98
C ILE A 9 -37.20 -49.48 -11.89
N ILE A 10 -37.77 -49.26 -13.08
CA ILE A 10 -37.32 -48.22 -14.00
C ILE A 10 -37.56 -46.81 -13.42
N SER A 11 -38.72 -46.57 -12.81
CA SER A 11 -39.02 -45.28 -12.16
C SER A 11 -38.10 -44.98 -10.98
N VAL A 12 -37.78 -45.98 -10.15
CA VAL A 12 -36.85 -45.81 -9.01
C VAL A 12 -35.43 -45.53 -9.50
N VAL A 13 -34.99 -46.18 -10.58
CA VAL A 13 -33.66 -45.95 -11.17
C VAL A 13 -33.54 -44.54 -11.75
N ILE A 14 -34.59 -44.02 -12.41
CA ILE A 14 -34.58 -42.66 -12.97
C ILE A 14 -34.55 -41.59 -11.87
N ILE A 15 -35.29 -41.78 -10.78
CA ILE A 15 -35.25 -40.86 -9.63
C ILE A 15 -33.86 -40.88 -8.98
N LEU A 16 -33.24 -42.06 -8.84
CA LEU A 16 -31.88 -42.16 -8.28
C LEU A 16 -30.84 -41.43 -9.15
N ILE A 17 -30.92 -41.55 -10.48
CA ILE A 17 -30.02 -40.85 -11.41
C ILE A 17 -30.22 -39.33 -11.33
N SER A 18 -31.47 -38.88 -11.14
CA SER A 18 -31.80 -37.46 -11.00
C SER A 18 -31.26 -36.85 -9.70
N VAL A 19 -31.27 -37.62 -8.60
CA VAL A 19 -30.69 -37.20 -7.31
C VAL A 19 -29.15 -37.17 -7.37
N VAL A 20 -28.51 -38.13 -8.06
CA VAL A 20 -27.04 -38.12 -8.27
C VAL A 20 -26.60 -36.95 -9.14
N ALA A 21 -27.39 -36.56 -10.16
CA ALA A 21 -27.11 -35.40 -10.99
C ALA A 21 -27.27 -34.06 -10.25
N LEU A 22 -28.15 -33.98 -9.24
CA LEU A 22 -28.34 -32.77 -8.40
C LEU A 22 -27.27 -32.61 -7.31
N ILE A 23 -26.58 -33.69 -6.91
CA ILE A 23 -25.44 -33.61 -5.97
C ILE A 23 -24.13 -33.25 -6.71
N GLY A 24 -24.13 -33.31 -8.04
CA GLY A 24 -22.97 -33.02 -8.90
C GLY A 24 -22.73 -31.56 -9.26
N THR A 25 -23.51 -30.59 -8.73
CA THR A 25 -23.28 -29.15 -8.99
C THR A 25 -22.62 -28.40 -7.82
N SER A 26 -22.01 -29.12 -6.88
CA SER A 26 -21.18 -28.50 -5.84
C SER A 26 -19.72 -28.86 -6.04
N TYR A 27 -18.92 -27.85 -6.41
CA TYR A 27 -17.46 -27.75 -6.40
C TYR A 27 -16.68 -29.08 -6.53
N ALA A 28 -16.26 -29.40 -7.75
CA ALA A 28 -15.11 -30.26 -7.96
C ALA A 28 -13.83 -29.43 -7.70
N LEU A 29 -13.28 -29.52 -6.48
CA LEU A 29 -11.86 -29.29 -6.25
C LEU A 29 -11.13 -30.46 -6.93
N LEU A 30 -10.37 -30.16 -7.99
CA LEU A 30 -9.60 -31.16 -8.72
C LEU A 30 -8.45 -31.64 -7.84
N THR A 31 -8.56 -32.82 -7.24
CA THR A 31 -7.42 -33.53 -6.64
C THR A 31 -7.17 -34.80 -7.46
N MET A 32 -6.17 -34.75 -8.35
CA MET A 32 -5.66 -35.93 -9.05
C MET A 32 -4.33 -36.33 -8.41
N THR A 33 -4.29 -37.52 -7.83
CA THR A 33 -3.03 -38.18 -7.44
C THR A 33 -2.73 -39.24 -8.50
N ILE A 34 -1.65 -39.07 -9.26
CA ILE A 34 -1.12 -40.09 -10.17
C ILE A 34 0.30 -40.42 -9.70
N GLU A 35 0.50 -41.64 -9.23
CA GLU A 35 1.84 -42.21 -9.04
C GLU A 35 2.30 -42.84 -10.38
N GLY A 36 3.33 -42.28 -11.01
CA GLY A 36 4.04 -42.89 -12.15
C GLY A 36 4.80 -41.91 -13.06
N ASP A 37 6.14 -42.02 -13.05
CA ASP A 37 7.18 -41.46 -13.94
C ASP A 37 6.99 -40.06 -14.59
N LYS A 38 7.41 -39.04 -13.82
CA LYS A 38 8.25 -37.88 -14.19
C LYS A 38 7.83 -36.91 -15.31
N LYS A 39 6.59 -36.86 -15.81
CA LYS A 39 6.09 -35.65 -16.47
C LYS A 39 4.68 -35.33 -16.02
N ILE A 40 4.50 -34.13 -15.44
CA ILE A 40 3.19 -33.64 -15.03
C ILE A 40 2.85 -32.46 -15.92
N THR A 41 1.71 -32.53 -16.63
CA THR A 41 1.15 -31.39 -17.37
C THR A 41 -0.09 -30.91 -16.64
N LEU A 42 -0.14 -29.63 -16.29
CA LEU A 42 -1.29 -28.96 -15.69
C LEU A 42 -1.84 -27.90 -16.64
N THR A 43 -3.16 -27.69 -16.61
CA THR A 43 -3.84 -26.65 -17.41
C THR A 43 -4.57 -25.69 -16.47
N ALA A 44 -4.24 -24.41 -16.55
CA ALA A 44 -4.88 -23.32 -15.81
C ALA A 44 -5.36 -22.27 -16.83
N GLY A 45 -6.67 -22.26 -17.13
CA GLY A 45 -7.22 -21.39 -18.19
C GLY A 45 -6.57 -21.65 -19.56
N ILE A 46 -5.97 -20.60 -20.13
CA ILE A 46 -5.21 -20.65 -21.40
C ILE A 46 -3.74 -21.03 -21.23
N LEU A 47 -3.27 -21.26 -20.01
CA LEU A 47 -1.91 -21.69 -19.72
C LEU A 47 -1.82 -23.20 -19.59
N LYS A 48 -0.79 -23.74 -20.23
CA LYS A 48 -0.32 -25.11 -20.05
C LYS A 48 1.03 -25.06 -19.34
N VAL A 49 1.20 -25.88 -18.32
CA VAL A 49 2.45 -25.98 -17.56
C VAL A 49 2.96 -27.42 -17.61
N ASP A 50 4.16 -27.60 -18.15
CA ASP A 50 4.83 -28.90 -18.25
C ASP A 50 5.99 -28.95 -17.24
N PHE A 51 5.93 -29.87 -16.28
CA PHE A 51 7.00 -30.13 -15.31
C PHE A 51 7.88 -31.31 -15.75
N GLU A 52 9.19 -31.11 -15.82
CA GLU A 52 10.14 -32.15 -16.26
C GLU A 52 10.43 -33.22 -15.19
N ASP A 53 10.29 -32.88 -13.92
CA ASP A 53 10.57 -33.78 -12.78
C ASP A 53 9.39 -33.83 -11.77
N GLY A 54 8.22 -33.34 -12.18
CA GLY A 54 7.06 -33.12 -11.30
C GLY A 54 7.07 -31.74 -10.65
N ASN A 55 5.98 -31.39 -9.96
CA ASN A 55 5.79 -30.07 -9.35
C ASN A 55 6.09 -30.03 -7.84
N TYR A 56 6.45 -31.17 -7.23
CA TYR A 56 6.81 -31.25 -5.81
C TYR A 56 8.31 -31.05 -5.60
N ILE A 57 8.64 -30.23 -4.63
CA ILE A 57 9.98 -30.05 -4.08
C ILE A 57 10.05 -30.84 -2.79
N ASN A 58 11.07 -31.69 -2.65
CA ASN A 58 11.28 -32.49 -1.44
C ASN A 58 12.76 -32.49 -1.05
N LEU A 59 13.06 -31.90 0.11
CA LEU A 59 14.39 -31.90 0.72
C LEU A 59 14.34 -32.74 2.00
N GLU A 60 14.73 -34.01 1.88
CA GLU A 60 14.82 -34.96 2.98
C GLU A 60 16.26 -35.05 3.48
N ASN A 61 16.48 -34.79 4.78
CA ASN A 61 17.79 -34.94 5.43
C ASN A 61 18.93 -34.24 4.66
N ALA A 62 18.64 -33.08 4.07
CA ALA A 62 19.60 -32.32 3.28
C ALA A 62 20.80 -31.91 4.15
N ALA A 63 22.01 -32.02 3.58
CA ALA A 63 23.22 -31.53 4.23
C ALA A 63 23.41 -30.03 3.91
N PRO A 64 23.84 -29.21 4.89
CA PRO A 64 24.19 -27.81 4.64
C PRO A 64 25.25 -27.72 3.53
N MET A 65 25.08 -26.79 2.60
CA MET A 65 26.02 -26.63 1.49
C MET A 65 26.19 -25.18 1.04
N THR A 66 27.35 -24.90 0.45
CA THR A 66 27.65 -23.58 -0.11
C THR A 66 26.81 -23.29 -1.35
N ASP A 67 26.62 -22.00 -1.68
CA ASP A 67 25.86 -21.59 -2.86
C ASP A 67 26.44 -22.15 -4.18
N SER A 68 27.77 -22.34 -4.25
CA SER A 68 28.43 -22.96 -5.41
C SER A 68 28.12 -24.46 -5.54
N GLN A 69 27.83 -25.14 -4.44
CA GLN A 69 27.39 -26.54 -4.43
C GLN A 69 25.89 -26.65 -4.70
N GLY A 70 25.07 -25.80 -4.08
CA GLY A 70 23.62 -25.76 -4.27
C GLY A 70 23.22 -25.56 -5.74
N GLN A 71 23.94 -24.69 -6.45
CA GLN A 71 23.70 -24.44 -7.88
C GLN A 71 24.18 -25.56 -8.81
N LYS A 72 24.86 -26.59 -8.28
CA LYS A 72 25.22 -27.81 -9.04
C LYS A 72 24.23 -28.95 -8.81
N LEU A 73 23.24 -28.76 -7.94
CA LEU A 73 22.15 -29.71 -7.77
C LEU A 73 21.32 -29.81 -9.04
N THR A 74 20.63 -30.93 -9.20
CA THR A 74 19.59 -31.09 -10.21
C THR A 74 18.47 -30.06 -9.94
N PRO A 75 18.17 -29.14 -10.88
CA PRO A 75 17.10 -28.17 -10.69
C PRO A 75 15.72 -28.77 -10.92
N TYR A 76 14.69 -28.03 -10.50
CA TYR A 76 13.31 -28.23 -10.92
C TYR A 76 13.05 -27.37 -12.17
N THR A 77 12.75 -28.03 -13.29
CA THR A 77 12.47 -27.36 -14.57
C THR A 77 10.98 -27.45 -14.91
N PHE A 78 10.39 -26.32 -15.27
CA PHE A 78 9.01 -26.27 -15.74
C PHE A 78 8.85 -25.24 -16.87
N THR A 79 8.00 -25.57 -17.83
CA THR A 79 7.71 -24.71 -19.00
C THR A 79 6.27 -24.27 -18.96
N ILE A 80 6.04 -22.96 -19.06
CA ILE A 80 4.72 -22.35 -19.16
C ILE A 80 4.50 -22.00 -20.63
N THR A 81 3.37 -22.43 -21.19
CA THR A 81 2.97 -22.19 -22.58
C THR A 81 1.63 -21.48 -22.61
N ASN A 82 1.54 -20.38 -23.36
CA ASN A 82 0.25 -19.78 -23.67
C ASN A 82 -0.39 -20.52 -24.84
N THR A 83 -1.42 -21.30 -24.56
CA THR A 83 -2.18 -22.08 -25.55
C THR A 83 -3.37 -21.31 -26.13
N GLY A 84 -3.60 -20.09 -25.66
CA GLY A 84 -4.66 -19.21 -26.09
C GLY A 84 -4.31 -18.35 -27.31
N ASN A 85 -5.25 -17.49 -27.69
CA ASN A 85 -5.13 -16.50 -28.77
C ASN A 85 -5.08 -15.06 -28.25
N ILE A 86 -4.98 -14.87 -26.94
CA ILE A 86 -4.81 -13.60 -26.22
C ILE A 86 -3.62 -13.73 -25.26
N ASN A 87 -3.08 -12.61 -24.78
CA ASN A 87 -2.03 -12.63 -23.76
C ASN A 87 -2.50 -13.36 -22.50
N ALA A 88 -1.65 -14.20 -21.94
CA ALA A 88 -1.89 -14.88 -20.68
C ALA A 88 -1.10 -14.19 -19.56
N TYR A 89 -1.73 -14.04 -18.40
CA TYR A 89 -1.11 -13.46 -17.22
C TYR A 89 -1.01 -14.49 -16.12
N TYR A 90 0.13 -14.55 -15.45
CA TYR A 90 0.38 -15.54 -14.40
C TYR A 90 1.38 -15.07 -13.35
N HIS A 91 1.37 -15.74 -12.21
CA HIS A 91 2.46 -15.71 -11.23
C HIS A 91 2.90 -17.14 -10.91
N VAL A 92 4.10 -17.28 -10.33
CA VAL A 92 4.65 -18.55 -9.86
C VAL A 92 4.85 -18.48 -8.35
N SER A 93 4.24 -19.43 -7.63
CA SER A 93 4.29 -19.52 -6.17
C SER A 93 4.89 -20.85 -5.71
N LEU A 94 5.34 -20.87 -4.46
CA LEU A 94 5.56 -22.10 -3.69
C LEU A 94 4.45 -22.23 -2.65
N GLU A 95 3.87 -23.41 -2.55
CA GLU A 95 2.93 -23.78 -1.48
C GLU A 95 3.57 -24.86 -0.60
N GLU A 96 3.93 -24.49 0.62
CA GLU A 96 4.55 -25.33 1.63
C GLU A 96 3.56 -26.31 2.24
N GLU A 97 4.01 -27.54 2.46
CA GLU A 97 3.25 -28.53 3.19
C GLU A 97 3.22 -28.18 4.68
N ALA A 98 2.03 -28.17 5.29
CA ALA A 98 1.85 -27.89 6.71
C ALA A 98 2.59 -28.89 7.63
N THR A 99 3.01 -30.05 7.10
CA THR A 99 3.75 -31.09 7.81
C THR A 99 5.27 -30.86 7.83
N ASN A 100 5.77 -29.76 7.26
CA ASN A 100 7.20 -29.47 7.25
C ASN A 100 7.79 -29.42 8.66
N THR A 101 8.93 -30.09 8.82
CA THR A 101 9.69 -30.07 10.08
C THR A 101 10.88 -29.13 10.00
N LEU A 102 11.40 -28.89 8.78
CA LEU A 102 12.41 -27.89 8.46
C LEU A 102 11.72 -26.58 8.05
N THR A 103 12.11 -25.49 8.70
CA THR A 103 11.62 -24.15 8.40
C THR A 103 12.40 -23.56 7.21
N ASN A 104 11.72 -22.76 6.39
CA ASN A 104 12.28 -22.23 5.14
C ASN A 104 13.34 -21.13 5.33
N ASN A 105 13.57 -20.64 6.56
CA ASN A 105 14.66 -19.71 6.91
C ASN A 105 16.06 -20.32 6.76
N TYR A 106 16.14 -21.65 6.73
CA TYR A 106 17.37 -22.41 6.47
C TYR A 106 17.56 -22.73 4.98
N LEU A 107 16.65 -22.32 4.10
CA LEU A 107 16.71 -22.64 2.68
C LEU A 107 17.13 -21.43 1.85
N LYS A 108 17.95 -21.70 0.85
CA LYS A 108 18.26 -20.77 -0.24
C LYS A 108 17.75 -21.32 -1.55
N MET A 109 17.43 -20.41 -2.46
CA MET A 109 17.02 -20.74 -3.82
C MET A 109 17.60 -19.77 -4.86
N ARG A 110 17.56 -20.20 -6.11
CA ARG A 110 17.77 -19.37 -7.29
C ARG A 110 16.77 -19.79 -8.36
N LEU A 111 16.01 -18.84 -8.91
CA LEU A 111 15.07 -19.05 -10.00
C LEU A 111 15.57 -18.27 -11.22
N THR A 112 15.72 -18.96 -12.35
CA THR A 112 16.05 -18.35 -13.64
C THR A 112 15.01 -18.68 -14.70
N ASN A 113 14.96 -17.92 -15.80
CA ASN A 113 14.25 -18.36 -17.01
C ASN A 113 15.04 -18.11 -18.30
N ASP A 114 14.60 -18.72 -19.38
CA ASP A 114 15.19 -18.59 -20.73
C ASP A 114 14.89 -17.24 -21.42
N ALA A 115 14.03 -16.41 -20.82
CA ALA A 115 13.78 -15.02 -21.20
C ALA A 115 14.73 -14.00 -20.54
N GLY A 116 15.69 -14.46 -19.72
CA GLY A 116 16.74 -13.63 -19.12
C GLY A 116 16.50 -13.17 -17.68
N TYR A 117 15.46 -13.68 -17.00
CA TYR A 117 15.25 -13.45 -15.57
C TYR A 117 16.21 -14.29 -14.72
N ASP A 118 16.69 -13.71 -13.63
CA ASP A 118 17.49 -14.36 -12.60
C ASP A 118 17.24 -13.69 -11.25
N SER A 119 16.75 -14.45 -10.27
CA SER A 119 16.53 -13.95 -8.91
C SER A 119 17.83 -13.67 -8.15
N GLY A 120 18.98 -14.17 -8.64
CA GLY A 120 20.16 -14.35 -7.82
C GLY A 120 19.92 -15.41 -6.73
N VAL A 121 20.90 -15.57 -5.82
CA VAL A 121 20.76 -16.46 -4.67
C VAL A 121 20.06 -15.71 -3.54
N VAL A 122 18.91 -16.22 -3.11
CA VAL A 122 18.04 -15.58 -2.10
C VAL A 122 17.60 -16.60 -1.05
N LYS A 123 17.31 -16.14 0.17
CA LYS A 123 16.68 -17.01 1.20
C LYS A 123 15.20 -17.18 0.90
N VAL A 124 14.68 -18.41 1.05
CA VAL A 124 13.28 -18.72 0.73
C VAL A 124 12.32 -17.91 1.60
N ASN A 125 12.62 -17.76 2.90
CA ASN A 125 11.79 -16.99 3.83
C ASN A 125 11.69 -15.48 3.51
N SER A 126 12.50 -14.95 2.59
CA SER A 126 12.37 -13.56 2.13
C SER A 126 11.12 -13.33 1.28
N TYR A 127 10.54 -14.40 0.70
CA TYR A 127 9.29 -14.35 -0.04
C TYR A 127 8.05 -14.57 0.85
N GLY A 128 8.16 -15.36 1.92
CA GLY A 128 7.05 -15.62 2.85
C GLY A 128 7.12 -17.00 3.51
N THR A 129 6.00 -17.45 4.08
CA THR A 129 5.78 -18.78 4.64
C THR A 129 4.41 -19.30 4.23
N GLY A 130 4.22 -20.62 4.17
CA GLY A 130 2.96 -21.20 3.68
C GLY A 130 2.84 -21.10 2.16
N THR A 131 2.05 -20.17 1.64
CA THR A 131 1.94 -19.92 0.19
C THR A 131 2.49 -18.54 -0.15
N PHE A 132 3.46 -18.44 -1.06
CA PHE A 132 4.10 -17.18 -1.42
C PHE A 132 4.64 -17.18 -2.85
N ASP A 133 4.66 -16.01 -3.48
CA ASP A 133 5.13 -15.84 -4.85
C ASP A 133 6.66 -15.78 -4.93
N ILE A 134 7.23 -16.62 -5.80
CA ILE A 134 8.67 -16.61 -6.13
C ILE A 134 8.94 -15.89 -7.46
N LYS A 135 7.88 -15.70 -8.27
CA LYS A 135 7.86 -14.80 -9.41
C LYS A 135 6.50 -14.13 -9.47
N SER A 136 6.48 -12.84 -9.18
CA SER A 136 5.29 -12.00 -9.32
C SER A 136 4.88 -11.86 -10.79
N GLU A 137 3.73 -11.21 -11.02
CA GLU A 137 3.06 -11.02 -12.31
C GLU A 137 3.94 -11.02 -13.58
N GLU A 138 3.67 -11.97 -14.47
CA GLU A 138 4.28 -12.11 -15.79
C GLU A 138 3.22 -12.15 -16.89
N THR A 139 3.65 -11.85 -18.13
CA THR A 139 2.81 -11.89 -19.33
C THR A 139 3.45 -12.79 -20.37
N LEU A 140 2.62 -13.62 -21.02
CA LEU A 140 3.04 -14.48 -22.12
C LEU A 140 2.16 -14.23 -23.35
N GLU A 141 2.74 -13.83 -24.47
CA GLU A 141 2.01 -13.58 -25.72
C GLU A 141 1.41 -14.89 -26.28
N PRO A 142 0.42 -14.83 -27.21
CA PRO A 142 -0.17 -16.03 -27.78
C PRO A 142 0.87 -16.95 -28.42
N SER A 143 0.84 -18.23 -28.06
CA SER A 143 1.80 -19.26 -28.51
C SER A 143 3.21 -19.16 -27.95
N ASP A 144 3.53 -18.14 -27.15
CA ASP A 144 4.83 -18.04 -26.51
C ASP A 144 4.99 -19.05 -25.37
N THR A 145 6.25 -19.36 -25.09
CA THR A 145 6.67 -20.25 -24.02
C THR A 145 7.81 -19.65 -23.24
N VAL A 146 7.85 -19.93 -21.94
CA VAL A 146 8.97 -19.58 -21.08
C VAL A 146 9.29 -20.76 -20.17
N THR A 147 10.58 -21.10 -20.08
CA THR A 147 11.09 -22.20 -19.28
C THR A 147 11.83 -21.66 -18.07
N TYR A 148 11.36 -22.04 -16.89
CA TYR A 148 11.96 -21.71 -15.61
C TYR A 148 12.83 -22.86 -15.10
N THR A 149 13.89 -22.50 -14.38
CA THR A 149 14.81 -23.42 -13.70
C THR A 149 15.00 -22.97 -12.26
N LEU A 150 14.60 -23.81 -11.30
CA LEU A 150 14.65 -23.52 -9.86
C LEU A 150 15.66 -24.45 -9.17
N TRP A 151 16.64 -23.86 -8.49
CA TRP A 151 17.51 -24.57 -7.53
C TRP A 151 17.07 -24.23 -6.11
N MET A 152 17.07 -25.22 -5.22
CA MET A 152 16.81 -25.03 -3.79
C MET A 152 17.72 -25.95 -2.97
N TRP A 153 18.33 -25.41 -1.91
CA TRP A 153 19.25 -26.16 -1.04
C TRP A 153 19.21 -25.66 0.42
N LEU A 154 19.73 -26.50 1.32
CA LEU A 154 19.95 -26.14 2.72
C LEU A 154 21.19 -25.24 2.84
N ASP A 155 21.01 -24.05 3.40
CA ASP A 155 22.05 -23.03 3.58
C ASP A 155 23.21 -23.58 4.41
N ASN A 156 24.45 -23.22 4.06
CA ASN A 156 25.66 -23.66 4.76
C ASN A 156 25.67 -23.22 6.24
N ASP A 157 24.97 -22.13 6.54
CA ASP A 157 24.85 -21.55 7.88
C ASP A 157 23.72 -22.19 8.72
N ALA A 158 23.06 -23.24 8.20
CA ALA A 158 22.05 -23.96 8.95
C ALA A 158 22.65 -24.64 10.19
N ASP A 159 22.05 -24.39 11.35
CA ASP A 159 22.49 -24.94 12.62
C ASP A 159 22.00 -26.38 12.85
N ASN A 160 22.38 -26.98 13.98
CA ASN A 160 22.02 -28.37 14.33
C ASN A 160 20.50 -28.59 14.45
N SER A 161 19.68 -27.54 14.59
CA SER A 161 18.23 -27.65 14.63
C SER A 161 17.63 -27.99 13.28
N ALA A 162 18.37 -27.85 12.17
CA ALA A 162 17.96 -28.27 10.83
C ALA A 162 18.24 -29.77 10.55
N GLN A 163 19.06 -30.43 11.39
CA GLN A 163 19.48 -31.81 11.18
C GLN A 163 18.32 -32.79 11.28
N GLY A 164 18.23 -33.72 10.32
CA GLY A 164 17.23 -34.79 10.35
C GLY A 164 15.81 -34.34 10.00
N LYS A 165 15.63 -33.10 9.56
CA LYS A 165 14.33 -32.51 9.21
C LYS A 165 14.10 -32.53 7.71
N GLU A 166 12.86 -32.24 7.35
CA GLU A 166 12.33 -32.32 6.00
C GLU A 166 11.57 -31.05 5.63
N TYR A 167 11.77 -30.60 4.39
CA TYR A 167 11.00 -29.55 3.75
C TYR A 167 10.35 -30.05 2.45
N LYS A 168 9.06 -29.77 2.30
CA LYS A 168 8.20 -30.11 1.18
C LYS A 168 7.40 -28.90 0.74
N SER A 169 7.37 -28.64 -0.55
CA SER A 169 6.48 -27.65 -1.16
C SER A 169 6.10 -28.06 -2.57
N LYS A 170 5.14 -27.37 -3.17
CA LYS A 170 4.79 -27.53 -4.59
C LYS A 170 4.92 -26.21 -5.34
N ILE A 171 5.39 -26.29 -6.58
CA ILE A 171 5.39 -25.18 -7.54
C ILE A 171 3.97 -25.03 -8.08
N VAL A 172 3.42 -23.82 -7.94
CA VAL A 172 2.06 -23.47 -8.40
C VAL A 172 2.19 -22.35 -9.43
N VAL A 173 1.51 -22.53 -10.57
CA VAL A 173 1.35 -21.48 -11.59
C VAL A 173 -0.13 -21.13 -11.65
N THR A 174 -0.45 -19.89 -11.33
CA THR A 174 -1.84 -19.42 -11.32
C THR A 174 -2.04 -18.45 -12.46
N SER A 175 -2.99 -18.75 -13.35
CA SER A 175 -3.44 -17.80 -14.37
C SER A 175 -4.47 -16.85 -13.78
N TYR A 176 -4.46 -15.59 -14.20
CA TYR A 176 -5.52 -14.64 -13.89
C TYR A 176 -5.88 -13.83 -15.13
N ASP A 177 -7.13 -13.39 -15.22
CA ASP A 177 -7.54 -12.46 -16.26
C ASP A 177 -7.06 -11.06 -15.84
N ARG A 178 -6.30 -10.38 -16.69
CA ARG A 178 -6.22 -8.92 -16.56
C ARG A 178 -7.47 -8.32 -17.18
N PRO A 179 -8.09 -7.32 -16.53
CA PRO A 179 -9.07 -6.49 -17.21
C PRO A 179 -8.41 -5.88 -18.46
N HIS A 180 -8.95 -6.19 -19.63
CA HIS A 180 -8.65 -5.43 -20.85
C HIS A 180 -9.06 -3.99 -20.59
N GLU A 181 -8.10 -3.05 -20.55
CA GLU A 181 -8.29 -1.59 -20.45
C GLU A 181 -9.74 -1.19 -20.13
N ILE A 182 -10.16 -1.45 -18.88
CA ILE A 182 -11.55 -1.30 -18.47
C ILE A 182 -11.67 0.00 -17.70
N GLN A 183 -12.78 0.73 -17.90
CA GLN A 183 -13.04 1.92 -17.09
C GLN A 183 -13.09 1.55 -15.61
N VAL A 184 -12.47 2.36 -14.76
CA VAL A 184 -12.41 2.11 -13.30
C VAL A 184 -13.81 1.90 -12.72
N SER A 185 -14.77 2.72 -13.13
CA SER A 185 -16.16 2.63 -12.69
C SER A 185 -16.79 1.27 -12.99
N THR A 186 -16.54 0.73 -14.18
CA THR A 186 -17.12 -0.54 -14.62
C THR A 186 -16.51 -1.70 -13.85
N ALA A 187 -15.17 -1.74 -13.74
CA ALA A 187 -14.49 -2.79 -13.01
C ALA A 187 -14.92 -2.88 -11.53
N LEU A 188 -15.08 -1.73 -10.87
CA LEU A 188 -15.50 -1.70 -9.48
C LEU A 188 -16.93 -2.25 -9.32
N LEU A 189 -17.87 -1.82 -10.16
CA LEU A 189 -19.26 -2.26 -10.07
C LEU A 189 -19.44 -3.73 -10.48
N ASP A 190 -18.59 -4.26 -11.37
CA ASP A 190 -18.66 -5.65 -11.82
C ASP A 190 -17.98 -6.62 -10.84
N ASN A 191 -16.89 -6.21 -10.18
CA ASN A 191 -16.07 -7.10 -9.34
C ASN A 191 -16.45 -7.06 -7.85
N ILE A 192 -17.13 -6.01 -7.38
CA ILE A 192 -17.57 -5.90 -5.99
C ILE A 192 -18.94 -6.56 -5.83
N SER A 193 -19.07 -7.46 -4.84
CA SER A 193 -20.34 -8.13 -4.52
C SER A 193 -21.46 -7.11 -4.33
N GLU A 194 -22.65 -7.39 -4.87
CA GLU A 194 -23.83 -6.51 -4.75
C GLU A 194 -24.19 -6.20 -3.29
N GLU A 195 -23.92 -7.13 -2.36
CA GLU A 195 -24.13 -6.91 -0.92
C GLU A 195 -23.20 -5.83 -0.34
N ASN A 196 -22.07 -5.56 -1.00
CA ASN A 196 -21.10 -4.54 -0.67
C ASN A 196 -21.31 -3.27 -1.50
N LEU A 197 -22.48 -3.08 -2.12
CA LEU A 197 -22.86 -1.84 -2.80
C LEU A 197 -24.09 -1.21 -2.14
N TYR A 198 -24.15 0.12 -2.19
CA TYR A 198 -25.32 0.91 -1.80
C TYR A 198 -25.53 2.04 -2.82
N ASP A 199 -26.59 1.94 -3.62
CA ASP A 199 -26.97 2.96 -4.59
C ASP A 199 -28.04 3.88 -3.99
N ASP A 200 -27.75 5.18 -3.94
CA ASP A 200 -28.69 6.20 -3.47
C ASP A 200 -29.44 6.91 -4.61
N GLY A 201 -29.23 6.46 -5.84
CA GLY A 201 -29.79 6.99 -7.08
C GLY A 201 -28.83 7.92 -7.84
N THR A 202 -27.94 8.63 -7.14
CA THR A 202 -26.95 9.53 -7.75
C THR A 202 -25.58 8.88 -7.79
N ASP A 203 -25.14 8.29 -6.68
CA ASP A 203 -23.89 7.57 -6.58
C ASP A 203 -24.13 6.15 -6.06
N THR A 204 -23.38 5.20 -6.61
CA THR A 204 -23.26 3.86 -6.04
C THR A 204 -22.04 3.84 -5.12
N PHE A 205 -22.28 3.77 -3.80
CA PHE A 205 -21.25 3.64 -2.78
C PHE A 205 -20.74 2.22 -2.68
N ILE A 206 -19.42 2.11 -2.53
CA ILE A 206 -18.76 0.88 -2.12
C ILE A 206 -18.90 0.78 -0.61
N THR A 207 -19.23 -0.40 -0.13
CA THR A 207 -19.51 -0.67 1.29
C THR A 207 -18.88 -1.99 1.73
N GLY A 208 -19.15 -2.37 2.97
CA GLY A 208 -18.69 -3.64 3.52
C GLY A 208 -17.31 -3.52 4.15
N GLU A 209 -16.84 -4.65 4.64
CA GLU A 209 -15.66 -4.73 5.47
C GLU A 209 -14.37 -4.79 4.65
N ASP A 210 -14.34 -5.61 3.59
CA ASP A 210 -13.16 -5.76 2.73
C ASP A 210 -13.52 -5.93 1.26
N PRO A 211 -14.00 -4.87 0.58
CA PRO A 211 -14.58 -4.99 -0.75
C PRO A 211 -13.56 -5.00 -1.90
N ASN A 212 -12.28 -5.32 -1.68
CA ASN A 212 -11.24 -5.34 -2.73
C ASN A 212 -11.28 -4.12 -3.67
N ASN A 213 -11.28 -2.93 -3.06
CA ASN A 213 -11.46 -1.64 -3.73
C ASN A 213 -10.22 -0.74 -3.65
N TYR A 214 -9.03 -1.35 -3.61
CA TYR A 214 -7.76 -0.65 -3.55
C TYR A 214 -7.30 -0.24 -4.95
N ILE A 215 -6.83 1.00 -5.08
CA ILE A 215 -6.25 1.54 -6.31
C ILE A 215 -4.89 2.13 -5.97
N TRP A 216 -3.86 1.83 -6.78
CA TRP A 216 -2.58 2.50 -6.69
C TRP A 216 -2.53 3.62 -7.71
N TYR A 217 -2.32 4.84 -7.21
CA TYR A 217 -2.18 6.02 -8.06
C TYR A 217 -1.18 7.00 -7.47
N SER A 218 -0.22 7.44 -8.29
CA SER A 218 0.76 8.46 -7.97
C SER A 218 1.53 8.18 -6.67
N GLY A 219 2.05 6.95 -6.55
CA GLY A 219 2.84 6.49 -5.41
C GLY A 219 2.04 6.28 -4.11
N LYS A 220 0.71 6.32 -4.16
CA LYS A 220 -0.16 6.23 -2.98
C LYS A 220 -1.20 5.14 -3.17
N LEU A 221 -1.55 4.52 -2.05
CA LEU A 221 -2.64 3.56 -1.98
C LEU A 221 -3.94 4.29 -1.64
N TRP A 222 -4.96 4.07 -2.47
CA TRP A 222 -6.28 4.68 -2.39
C TRP A 222 -7.35 3.62 -2.18
N ARG A 223 -8.50 4.06 -1.67
CA ARG A 223 -9.74 3.29 -1.62
C ARG A 223 -10.78 3.96 -2.49
N ALA A 224 -11.42 3.20 -3.37
CA ALA A 224 -12.61 3.68 -4.05
C ALA A 224 -13.77 3.82 -3.05
N VAL A 225 -14.50 4.92 -3.13
CA VAL A 225 -15.59 5.31 -2.22
C VAL A 225 -16.93 5.15 -2.91
N SER A 226 -17.08 5.73 -4.08
CA SER A 226 -18.32 5.65 -4.86
C SER A 226 -18.05 5.84 -6.35
N VAL A 227 -19.01 5.40 -7.15
CA VAL A 227 -19.09 5.66 -8.59
C VAL A 227 -20.32 6.53 -8.84
N ASN A 228 -20.13 7.66 -9.52
CA ASN A 228 -21.26 8.48 -9.94
C ASN A 228 -22.03 7.80 -11.07
N ASN A 229 -23.35 7.66 -10.90
CA ASN A 229 -24.18 6.87 -11.82
C ASN A 229 -24.30 7.51 -13.20
N GLU A 230 -24.28 8.84 -13.31
CA GLU A 230 -24.42 9.57 -14.58
C GLU A 230 -23.05 9.85 -15.22
N ALA A 231 -22.17 10.55 -14.49
CA ALA A 231 -20.88 11.01 -14.97
C ALA A 231 -19.85 9.87 -15.10
N LYS A 232 -20.07 8.73 -14.43
CA LYS A 232 -19.15 7.58 -14.36
C LYS A 232 -17.78 7.91 -13.78
N THR A 233 -17.68 9.00 -13.02
CA THR A 233 -16.49 9.34 -12.24
C THR A 233 -16.41 8.44 -11.01
N THR A 234 -15.20 8.21 -10.49
CA THR A 234 -14.98 7.38 -9.29
C THR A 234 -14.35 8.20 -8.18
N LYS A 235 -15.02 8.36 -7.05
CA LYS A 235 -14.46 9.03 -5.88
C LYS A 235 -13.48 8.12 -5.16
N LEU A 236 -12.29 8.62 -4.87
CA LEU A 236 -11.26 7.94 -4.11
C LEU A 236 -10.94 8.70 -2.82
N VAL A 237 -10.40 7.99 -1.83
CA VAL A 237 -9.77 8.56 -0.63
C VAL A 237 -8.46 7.83 -0.36
N THR A 238 -7.44 8.52 0.15
CA THR A 238 -6.20 7.82 0.53
C THR A 238 -6.49 6.79 1.62
N GLN A 239 -5.84 5.62 1.55
CA GLN A 239 -6.00 4.57 2.58
C GLN A 239 -5.54 5.08 3.96
N TRP A 240 -4.45 5.83 3.96
CA TRP A 240 -3.79 6.34 5.16
C TRP A 240 -3.82 7.86 5.23
N ASN A 241 -3.53 8.38 6.41
CA ASN A 241 -3.32 9.81 6.63
C ASN A 241 -2.02 10.20 5.92
N ILE A 242 -2.07 11.18 5.02
CA ILE A 242 -0.90 11.61 4.24
C ILE A 242 -0.04 12.60 5.04
N SER A 243 -0.70 13.46 5.80
CA SER A 243 -0.12 14.52 6.62
C SER A 243 -1.08 14.84 7.79
N SER A 244 -0.70 15.81 8.62
CA SER A 244 -1.53 16.39 9.68
C SER A 244 -1.26 17.90 9.76
N ILE A 245 -2.29 18.74 9.68
CA ILE A 245 -2.21 20.20 9.81
C ILE A 245 -3.46 20.73 10.52
N SER A 246 -3.38 21.95 11.06
CA SER A 246 -4.56 22.69 11.53
C SER A 246 -5.56 22.82 10.39
N TYR A 247 -6.84 22.48 10.60
CA TYR A 247 -7.83 22.59 9.53
C TYR A 247 -7.95 24.04 9.05
N ASN A 248 -8.07 24.98 10.00
CA ASN A 248 -8.12 26.40 9.73
C ASN A 248 -7.73 27.24 10.98
N GLU A 249 -7.84 28.56 10.88
CA GLU A 249 -7.65 29.50 11.98
C GLU A 249 -8.67 29.31 13.13
N ILE A 250 -8.34 29.87 14.29
CA ILE A 250 -9.18 29.77 15.49
C ILE A 250 -10.57 30.37 15.21
N ASN A 251 -11.61 29.60 15.54
CA ASN A 251 -13.02 29.95 15.36
C ASN A 251 -13.51 30.01 13.90
N ASN A 252 -12.89 29.27 12.99
CA ASN A 252 -13.33 29.20 11.59
C ASN A 252 -13.34 27.75 11.09
N SER A 253 -14.51 27.17 10.86
CA SER A 253 -14.66 25.80 10.34
C SER A 253 -14.88 25.73 8.83
N SER A 254 -14.86 26.86 8.12
CA SER A 254 -15.12 26.90 6.69
C SER A 254 -14.05 26.11 5.95
N PHE A 255 -14.43 25.33 4.93
CA PHE A 255 -13.49 24.70 4.01
C PHE A 255 -12.94 25.72 3.01
N GLU A 256 -13.81 26.55 2.42
CA GLU A 256 -13.41 27.63 1.51
C GLU A 256 -12.51 28.65 2.25
N GLY A 257 -11.35 28.96 1.67
CA GLY A 257 -10.27 29.78 2.22
C GLY A 257 -9.49 29.15 3.37
N SER A 258 -9.64 27.86 3.64
CA SER A 258 -8.97 27.19 4.77
C SER A 258 -7.53 26.78 4.46
N TYR A 259 -6.75 26.55 5.52
CA TYR A 259 -5.42 25.93 5.37
C TYR A 259 -5.50 24.50 4.80
N MET A 260 -6.62 23.80 5.04
CA MET A 260 -6.87 22.47 4.50
C MET A 260 -7.08 22.50 2.98
N GLU A 261 -7.96 23.37 2.49
CA GLU A 261 -8.18 23.57 1.05
C GLU A 261 -6.89 24.02 0.36
N ASP A 262 -6.20 25.01 0.94
CA ASP A 262 -4.89 25.47 0.49
C ASP A 262 -3.92 24.29 0.34
N TRP A 263 -3.73 23.49 1.39
CA TRP A 263 -2.78 22.38 1.36
C TRP A 263 -3.15 21.29 0.34
N LEU A 264 -4.44 20.96 0.24
CA LEU A 264 -4.95 19.93 -0.66
C LEU A 264 -4.76 20.32 -2.13
N ASN A 265 -4.95 21.60 -2.47
CA ASN A 265 -4.92 22.10 -3.85
C ASN A 265 -3.65 22.89 -4.20
N ASP A 266 -2.70 23.02 -3.27
CA ASP A 266 -1.39 23.63 -3.53
C ASP A 266 -0.60 22.78 -4.55
N THR A 267 -0.20 23.43 -5.64
CA THR A 267 0.52 22.85 -6.78
C THR A 267 2.03 22.96 -6.66
N THR A 268 2.52 23.58 -5.59
CA THR A 268 3.95 23.60 -5.25
C THR A 268 4.39 22.30 -4.58
N VAL A 269 5.69 22.18 -4.31
CA VAL A 269 6.28 21.01 -3.66
C VAL A 269 5.80 20.80 -2.20
N ASP A 270 5.27 21.85 -1.58
CA ASP A 270 4.78 21.84 -0.19
C ASP A 270 3.31 21.38 -0.07
N GLY A 271 2.58 21.37 -1.19
CA GLY A 271 1.17 20.98 -1.29
C GLY A 271 0.93 19.54 -1.71
N PHE A 272 -0.32 19.10 -1.66
CA PHE A 272 -0.70 17.75 -2.06
C PHE A 272 -0.86 17.59 -3.58
N LEU A 273 -1.65 18.44 -4.23
CA LEU A 273 -2.00 18.33 -5.65
C LEU A 273 -0.77 18.38 -6.57
N GLY A 274 0.18 19.28 -6.29
CA GLY A 274 1.43 19.40 -7.05
C GLY A 274 2.32 18.16 -7.01
N ASN A 275 2.10 17.29 -6.03
CA ASN A 275 2.82 16.03 -5.85
C ASN A 275 2.03 14.81 -6.36
N LEU A 276 0.93 15.04 -7.12
CA LEU A 276 0.25 14.01 -7.89
C LEU A 276 0.77 13.98 -9.33
N ARG A 277 1.07 12.78 -9.81
CA ARG A 277 1.50 12.53 -11.19
C ARG A 277 0.41 12.94 -12.17
N ASP A 278 0.75 13.83 -13.09
CA ASP A 278 -0.05 14.18 -14.27
C ASP A 278 -1.55 14.33 -13.97
N TYR A 279 -1.88 14.95 -12.84
CA TYR A 279 -3.21 14.82 -12.24
C TYR A 279 -4.35 15.23 -13.17
N GLU A 280 -4.13 16.20 -14.06
CA GLU A 280 -5.09 16.67 -15.06
C GLU A 280 -5.60 15.54 -16.00
N ASN A 281 -4.80 14.49 -16.17
CA ASN A 281 -5.15 13.32 -16.99
C ASN A 281 -5.97 12.28 -16.21
N PHE A 282 -5.94 12.32 -14.88
CA PHE A 282 -6.55 11.29 -14.04
C PHE A 282 -7.78 11.79 -13.28
N ILE A 283 -7.76 13.03 -12.80
CA ILE A 283 -8.77 13.54 -11.87
C ILE A 283 -9.63 14.65 -12.50
N VAL A 284 -10.85 14.79 -11.99
CA VAL A 284 -11.74 15.91 -12.30
C VAL A 284 -11.26 17.12 -11.49
N THR A 285 -10.67 18.11 -12.16
CA THR A 285 -10.03 19.27 -11.52
C THR A 285 -11.01 20.34 -11.04
N ASP A 286 -12.28 20.26 -11.45
CA ASP A 286 -13.37 21.15 -11.07
C ASP A 286 -14.47 20.38 -10.30
N ALA A 287 -14.07 19.39 -9.51
CA ALA A 287 -14.99 18.59 -8.71
C ALA A 287 -15.72 19.42 -7.64
N LYS A 288 -16.94 19.00 -7.29
CA LYS A 288 -17.77 19.66 -6.29
C LYS A 288 -17.64 18.96 -4.94
N TRP A 289 -17.29 19.72 -3.93
CA TRP A 289 -17.10 19.26 -2.55
C TRP A 289 -18.15 19.91 -1.65
N ASN A 290 -19.08 19.10 -1.14
CA ASN A 290 -20.18 19.58 -0.32
C ASN A 290 -19.74 19.66 1.16
N ALA A 291 -19.45 20.88 1.61
CA ALA A 291 -19.04 21.25 2.96
C ALA A 291 -20.21 21.83 3.77
N THR A 292 -21.45 21.42 3.47
CA THR A 292 -22.64 21.84 4.22
C THR A 292 -22.65 21.18 5.59
N GLU A 293 -23.05 21.94 6.62
CA GLU A 293 -23.35 21.38 7.94
C GLU A 293 -24.45 20.32 7.81
N ASP A 294 -24.19 19.11 8.30
CA ASP A 294 -25.07 17.95 8.13
C ASP A 294 -25.14 17.13 9.42
N ALA A 295 -26.08 16.18 9.48
CA ALA A 295 -26.29 15.31 10.61
C ALA A 295 -25.02 14.48 10.94
N THR A 296 -24.49 14.72 12.13
CA THR A 296 -23.25 14.10 12.62
C THR A 296 -23.48 12.76 13.32
N SER A 297 -24.75 12.46 13.64
CA SER A 297 -25.14 11.19 14.27
C SER A 297 -25.03 10.03 13.29
N LEU A 298 -24.44 8.92 13.75
CA LEU A 298 -24.38 7.67 12.99
C LEU A 298 -25.80 7.20 12.60
N GLY A 299 -25.91 6.65 11.39
CA GLY A 299 -27.16 6.20 10.79
C GLY A 299 -27.81 7.22 9.84
N SER A 300 -27.26 8.44 9.74
CA SER A 300 -27.74 9.45 8.80
C SER A 300 -27.04 9.33 7.45
N ILE A 301 -27.65 8.58 6.54
CA ILE A 301 -27.16 8.38 5.16
C ILE A 301 -27.98 9.17 4.13
N THR A 302 -28.58 10.29 4.56
CA THR A 302 -29.32 11.17 3.64
C THR A 302 -28.34 12.08 2.92
N ARG A 303 -28.42 12.14 1.59
CA ARG A 303 -27.58 13.02 0.79
C ARG A 303 -27.79 14.50 1.20
N PRO A 304 -26.73 15.26 1.50
CA PRO A 304 -26.81 16.68 1.80
C PRO A 304 -27.39 17.47 0.62
N SER A 305 -28.07 18.57 0.91
CA SER A 305 -28.57 19.47 -0.14
C SER A 305 -27.41 20.15 -0.88
N ASP A 306 -27.52 20.25 -2.20
CA ASP A 306 -26.59 21.05 -3.02
C ASP A 306 -26.84 22.56 -2.92
N SER A 307 -27.89 22.98 -2.21
CA SER A 307 -28.17 24.39 -1.93
C SER A 307 -27.34 24.98 -0.79
N GLY A 308 -26.48 24.18 -0.14
CA GLY A 308 -25.61 24.60 0.96
C GLY A 308 -24.24 25.10 0.47
N THR A 309 -23.21 24.84 1.26
CA THR A 309 -21.83 25.27 0.94
C THR A 309 -21.16 24.20 0.07
N VAL A 310 -20.94 24.53 -1.21
CA VAL A 310 -20.27 23.65 -2.16
C VAL A 310 -19.07 24.38 -2.76
N VAL A 311 -17.89 23.81 -2.57
CA VAL A 311 -16.61 24.36 -3.08
C VAL A 311 -16.18 23.57 -4.32
N THR A 312 -15.48 24.23 -5.24
CA THR A 312 -15.07 23.64 -6.53
C THR A 312 -13.57 23.54 -6.61
N ASP A 313 -13.04 22.33 -6.47
CA ASP A 313 -11.61 22.07 -6.38
C ASP A 313 -11.25 20.70 -6.96
N ALA A 314 -9.97 20.50 -7.26
CA ALA A 314 -9.46 19.22 -7.73
C ALA A 314 -9.42 18.18 -6.59
N VAL A 315 -9.09 18.61 -5.38
CA VAL A 315 -8.92 17.76 -4.20
C VAL A 315 -9.74 18.30 -3.03
N GLY A 316 -10.42 17.40 -2.32
CA GLY A 316 -11.15 17.74 -1.10
C GLY A 316 -10.98 16.66 -0.03
N LEU A 317 -11.95 16.59 0.89
CA LEU A 317 -12.08 15.54 1.89
C LEU A 317 -13.45 14.86 1.74
N LEU A 318 -13.58 13.64 2.28
CA LEU A 318 -14.89 13.01 2.40
C LEU A 318 -15.74 13.78 3.41
N ASN A 319 -17.02 13.98 3.09
CA ASN A 319 -17.98 14.48 4.07
C ASN A 319 -18.59 13.33 4.89
N MET A 320 -19.32 13.68 5.95
CA MET A 320 -19.86 12.70 6.87
C MET A 320 -20.90 11.77 6.22
N TYR A 321 -21.72 12.28 5.29
CA TYR A 321 -22.67 11.47 4.54
C TYR A 321 -21.98 10.39 3.69
N GLU A 322 -20.87 10.72 3.01
CA GLU A 322 -20.10 9.78 2.20
C GLU A 322 -19.44 8.69 3.05
N TYR A 323 -18.88 9.09 4.20
CA TYR A 323 -18.35 8.13 5.18
C TYR A 323 -19.44 7.18 5.68
N GLN A 324 -20.59 7.70 6.10
CA GLN A 324 -21.69 6.88 6.60
C GLN A 324 -22.29 5.98 5.51
N SER A 325 -22.47 6.47 4.29
CA SER A 325 -23.04 5.68 3.19
C SER A 325 -22.15 4.48 2.87
N SER A 326 -20.83 4.69 2.86
CA SER A 326 -19.84 3.62 2.67
C SER A 326 -19.82 2.60 3.83
N ASN A 327 -20.26 3.01 5.02
CA ASN A 327 -20.35 2.15 6.20
C ASN A 327 -21.79 1.69 6.54
N LYS A 328 -22.76 1.92 5.64
CA LYS A 328 -24.20 1.67 5.86
C LYS A 328 -24.73 2.26 7.18
N GLY A 329 -24.26 3.46 7.52
CA GLY A 329 -24.61 4.18 8.75
C GLY A 329 -23.89 3.71 10.02
N GLY A 330 -23.02 2.70 9.93
CA GLY A 330 -22.25 2.18 11.06
C GLY A 330 -20.77 2.59 11.04
N ILE A 331 -19.95 1.82 11.76
CA ILE A 331 -18.48 2.04 11.91
C ILE A 331 -17.62 0.88 11.40
N ASN A 332 -18.26 -0.21 10.97
CA ASN A 332 -17.59 -1.47 10.63
C ASN A 332 -17.09 -1.55 9.19
N GLY A 333 -17.33 -0.54 8.34
CA GLY A 333 -16.88 -0.61 6.96
C GLY A 333 -15.40 -0.24 6.78
N TYR A 334 -14.90 -0.50 5.58
CA TYR A 334 -13.49 -0.38 5.24
C TYR A 334 -12.90 1.02 5.39
N LEU A 335 -13.73 2.08 5.39
CA LEU A 335 -13.26 3.45 5.56
C LEU A 335 -12.77 3.74 6.98
N ASN A 336 -13.13 2.93 7.97
CA ASN A 336 -12.51 2.95 9.28
C ASN A 336 -11.08 2.41 9.17
N ASN A 337 -10.11 3.32 9.03
CA ASN A 337 -8.68 3.01 8.95
C ASN A 337 -7.99 3.01 10.33
N GLY A 338 -8.73 3.08 11.43
CA GLY A 338 -8.15 2.97 12.78
C GLY A 338 -7.32 4.18 13.21
N LEU A 339 -7.58 5.38 12.69
CA LEU A 339 -6.86 6.63 12.99
C LEU A 339 -7.82 7.80 13.15
N TYR A 340 -7.36 8.89 13.77
CA TYR A 340 -8.02 10.20 13.71
C TYR A 340 -7.81 10.86 12.35
N TRP A 341 -8.88 11.34 11.74
CA TRP A 341 -8.81 12.15 10.52
C TRP A 341 -10.02 13.06 10.32
N TRP A 342 -9.78 14.20 9.68
CA TRP A 342 -10.79 15.21 9.37
C TRP A 342 -11.78 14.76 8.30
N THR A 343 -13.06 15.04 8.51
CA THR A 343 -14.03 15.10 7.41
C THR A 343 -14.18 16.54 6.91
N LEU A 344 -14.89 16.70 5.79
CA LEU A 344 -15.27 18.01 5.25
C LEU A 344 -16.44 18.68 6.01
N THR A 345 -17.18 17.94 6.84
CA THR A 345 -18.46 18.40 7.41
C THR A 345 -18.25 19.30 8.63
N PRO A 346 -18.68 20.57 8.60
CA PRO A 346 -18.72 21.40 9.80
C PRO A 346 -19.86 20.96 10.73
N ASN A 347 -19.67 21.13 12.05
CA ASN A 347 -20.72 20.95 13.07
C ASN A 347 -21.18 22.28 13.69
N SER A 348 -20.36 23.32 13.56
CA SER A 348 -20.68 24.71 13.92
C SER A 348 -19.70 25.62 13.19
N SER A 349 -19.75 26.93 13.44
CA SER A 349 -18.76 27.88 12.89
C SER A 349 -17.33 27.69 13.41
N THR A 350 -17.12 26.90 14.47
CA THR A 350 -15.79 26.72 15.09
C THR A 350 -15.31 25.28 15.13
N THR A 351 -16.19 24.31 14.87
CA THR A 351 -15.91 22.88 15.02
C THR A 351 -16.22 22.08 13.77
N LEU A 352 -15.42 21.06 13.50
CA LEU A 352 -15.60 20.11 12.42
C LEU A 352 -15.85 18.70 12.96
N VAL A 353 -16.40 17.87 12.08
CA VAL A 353 -16.54 16.45 12.32
C VAL A 353 -15.23 15.73 11.98
N SER A 354 -14.75 14.92 12.92
CA SER A 354 -13.62 14.00 12.74
C SER A 354 -14.07 12.56 12.96
N ILE A 355 -13.35 11.63 12.37
CA ILE A 355 -13.51 10.19 12.61
C ILE A 355 -12.47 9.77 13.64
N SER A 356 -12.90 9.05 14.67
CA SER A 356 -12.00 8.51 15.69
C SER A 356 -11.38 7.18 15.25
N PRO A 357 -10.35 6.67 15.94
CA PRO A 357 -9.76 5.36 15.65
C PRO A 357 -10.75 4.19 15.77
N THR A 358 -11.84 4.32 16.54
CA THR A 358 -12.88 3.29 16.60
C THR A 358 -13.85 3.36 15.42
N GLY A 359 -13.75 4.40 14.57
CA GLY A 359 -14.67 4.69 13.47
C GLY A 359 -15.87 5.54 13.89
N GLU A 360 -15.96 5.92 15.17
CA GLU A 360 -17.03 6.78 15.66
C GLU A 360 -16.83 8.23 15.22
N THR A 361 -17.94 8.94 15.06
CA THR A 361 -17.96 10.38 14.83
C THR A 361 -17.61 11.13 16.10
N ILE A 362 -16.73 12.12 15.99
CA ILE A 362 -16.47 13.10 17.04
C ILE A 362 -16.47 14.52 16.47
N THR A 363 -16.50 15.50 17.37
CA THR A 363 -16.46 16.92 17.00
C THR A 363 -15.22 17.55 17.63
N ASP A 364 -14.37 18.14 16.80
CA ASP A 364 -13.14 18.80 17.22
C ASP A 364 -13.08 20.25 16.75
N LEU A 365 -12.22 21.03 17.41
CA LEU A 365 -12.00 22.43 17.08
C LEU A 365 -11.21 22.55 15.78
N SER A 366 -11.64 23.45 14.90
CA SER A 366 -11.02 23.74 13.59
C SER A 366 -9.52 24.08 13.64
N HIS A 367 -9.03 24.61 14.76
CA HIS A 367 -7.61 24.97 14.91
C HIS A 367 -6.75 23.82 15.42
N TYR A 368 -7.33 22.64 15.72
CA TYR A 368 -6.56 21.44 15.99
C TYR A 368 -6.11 20.79 14.69
N ALA A 369 -5.14 19.89 14.81
CA ALA A 369 -4.54 19.19 13.70
C ALA A 369 -4.77 17.69 13.81
N ASP A 370 -5.75 17.19 13.08
CA ASP A 370 -5.96 15.76 12.84
C ASP A 370 -5.32 15.32 11.53
N GLY A 371 -5.34 14.00 11.30
CA GLY A 371 -4.84 13.43 10.06
C GLY A 371 -5.66 13.82 8.84
N ILE A 372 -4.98 13.89 7.69
CA ILE A 372 -5.58 14.28 6.42
C ILE A 372 -5.66 13.08 5.50
N ARG A 373 -6.86 12.78 5.00
CA ARG A 373 -7.10 11.77 3.96
C ARG A 373 -7.65 12.45 2.70
N PRO A 374 -6.77 12.90 1.79
CA PRO A 374 -7.20 13.56 0.56
C PRO A 374 -8.18 12.69 -0.24
N SER A 375 -9.17 13.34 -0.83
CA SER A 375 -10.15 12.72 -1.72
C SER A 375 -10.10 13.38 -3.09
N ILE A 376 -10.24 12.57 -4.14
CA ILE A 376 -10.24 12.97 -5.55
C ILE A 376 -11.37 12.26 -6.28
N ASN A 377 -11.78 12.80 -7.43
CA ASN A 377 -12.66 12.09 -8.36
C ASN A 377 -11.87 11.72 -9.60
N LEU A 378 -11.67 10.43 -9.87
CA LEU A 378 -11.15 9.97 -11.14
C LEU A 378 -12.15 10.29 -12.26
N ARG A 379 -11.62 10.70 -13.41
CA ARG A 379 -12.40 10.88 -14.63
C ARG A 379 -12.95 9.54 -15.13
N SER A 380 -14.03 9.59 -15.90
CA SER A 380 -14.68 8.38 -16.42
C SER A 380 -13.92 7.66 -17.51
N ASP A 381 -12.94 8.31 -18.13
CA ASP A 381 -12.06 7.73 -19.14
C ASP A 381 -10.82 7.03 -18.56
N VAL A 382 -10.59 7.14 -17.25
CA VAL A 382 -9.49 6.43 -16.57
C VAL A 382 -9.74 4.93 -16.58
N LYS A 383 -8.70 4.17 -16.92
CA LYS A 383 -8.77 2.73 -17.09
C LYS A 383 -7.84 1.98 -16.16
N ILE A 384 -8.23 0.77 -15.79
CA ILE A 384 -7.42 -0.21 -15.08
C ILE A 384 -6.68 -1.07 -16.10
N VAL A 385 -5.41 -1.35 -15.82
CA VAL A 385 -4.54 -2.20 -16.66
C VAL A 385 -4.07 -3.47 -15.97
N SER A 386 -4.12 -3.53 -14.64
CA SER A 386 -3.78 -4.71 -13.83
C SER A 386 -4.29 -4.55 -12.40
N GLY A 387 -4.08 -5.58 -11.59
CA GLY A 387 -4.48 -5.63 -10.19
C GLY A 387 -5.87 -6.20 -9.98
N SER A 388 -6.04 -6.90 -8.86
CA SER A 388 -7.31 -7.47 -8.42
C SER A 388 -8.12 -6.53 -7.51
N GLY A 389 -7.54 -5.38 -7.15
CA GLY A 389 -8.13 -4.44 -6.19
C GLY A 389 -7.92 -4.82 -4.74
N THR A 390 -7.11 -5.84 -4.42
CA THR A 390 -6.74 -6.17 -3.04
C THR A 390 -5.66 -5.22 -2.53
N GLU A 391 -5.37 -5.18 -1.23
CA GLU A 391 -4.32 -4.32 -0.68
C GLU A 391 -2.92 -4.67 -1.23
N ASN A 392 -2.66 -5.97 -1.42
CA ASN A 392 -1.38 -6.47 -1.92
C ASN A 392 -1.28 -6.40 -3.45
N ASP A 393 -2.41 -6.39 -4.13
CA ASP A 393 -2.52 -6.28 -5.58
C ASP A 393 -3.61 -5.25 -5.97
N PRO A 394 -3.33 -3.95 -5.72
CA PRO A 394 -4.29 -2.88 -5.99
C PRO A 394 -4.45 -2.67 -7.49
N TYR A 395 -5.61 -2.20 -7.91
CA TYR A 395 -5.82 -1.81 -9.31
C TYR A 395 -4.80 -0.75 -9.75
N ARG A 396 -4.13 -1.01 -10.87
CA ARG A 396 -3.16 -0.10 -11.50
C ARG A 396 -3.83 0.64 -12.65
N LEU A 397 -3.59 1.94 -12.72
CA LEU A 397 -4.18 2.79 -13.75
C LEU A 397 -3.31 2.83 -15.02
N LEU A 398 -3.95 2.89 -16.18
CA LEU A 398 -3.29 3.14 -17.46
C LEU A 398 -2.59 4.50 -17.41
N GLY A 399 -1.29 4.52 -17.68
CA GLY A 399 -0.48 5.75 -17.60
C GLY A 399 0.14 6.03 -16.21
N ASP A 400 -0.17 5.23 -15.18
CA ASP A 400 0.50 5.26 -13.86
C ASP A 400 1.10 3.89 -13.47
N SER A 401 1.49 3.12 -14.48
CA SER A 401 1.97 1.74 -14.38
C SER A 401 3.31 1.62 -15.10
N ASP A 402 4.30 2.39 -14.64
CA ASP A 402 5.63 2.36 -15.24
C ASP A 402 6.26 0.98 -15.10
N THR A 403 6.94 0.54 -16.16
CA THR A 403 7.69 -0.72 -16.21
C THR A 403 9.12 -0.43 -16.66
N ASN A 404 10.03 -1.39 -16.47
CA ASN A 404 11.44 -1.27 -16.90
C ASN A 404 12.15 -0.04 -16.32
N LEU A 405 11.99 0.20 -15.02
CA LEU A 405 12.57 1.37 -14.32
C LEU A 405 14.07 1.24 -14.03
N SER A 406 14.70 0.11 -14.34
CA SER A 406 16.14 -0.07 -14.13
C SER A 406 16.94 0.95 -14.97
N GLY A 407 17.91 1.61 -14.34
CA GLY A 407 18.71 2.71 -14.91
C GLY A 407 18.05 4.09 -14.85
N THR A 408 16.78 4.21 -14.43
CA THR A 408 16.11 5.52 -14.33
C THR A 408 16.55 6.28 -13.09
N LYS A 409 16.59 7.62 -13.16
CA LYS A 409 16.96 8.46 -12.02
C LYS A 409 15.84 8.51 -10.98
N LEU A 410 16.21 8.35 -9.72
CA LEU A 410 15.24 8.40 -8.61
C LEU A 410 14.53 9.76 -8.50
N ASN A 411 15.19 10.86 -8.87
CA ASN A 411 14.61 12.21 -8.82
C ASN A 411 13.50 12.48 -9.86
N THR A 412 13.11 11.47 -10.64
CA THR A 412 11.97 11.52 -11.56
C THR A 412 10.75 10.75 -11.03
N ARG A 413 10.87 10.17 -9.84
CA ARG A 413 9.84 9.35 -9.19
C ARG A 413 8.88 10.18 -8.37
N TYR A 414 7.86 9.56 -7.78
CA TYR A 414 6.73 10.29 -7.21
C TYR A 414 6.62 10.12 -5.69
N SER A 415 6.11 11.16 -5.03
CA SER A 415 5.87 11.15 -3.58
C SER A 415 5.00 9.95 -3.17
N GLY A 416 5.43 9.23 -2.14
CA GLY A 416 4.75 8.07 -1.56
C GLY A 416 5.30 6.72 -2.00
N GLU A 417 6.05 6.64 -3.11
CA GLU A 417 6.68 5.39 -3.58
C GLU A 417 7.72 4.88 -2.57
N TYR A 418 7.85 3.55 -2.49
CA TYR A 418 8.67 2.86 -1.51
C TYR A 418 10.07 2.57 -2.04
N ILE A 419 11.05 2.67 -1.14
CA ILE A 419 12.46 2.44 -1.42
C ILE A 419 13.01 1.46 -0.38
N ARG A 420 13.76 0.46 -0.84
CA ARG A 420 14.60 -0.39 0.01
C ARG A 420 15.89 0.37 0.29
N PHE A 421 16.05 0.83 1.52
CA PHE A 421 17.23 1.58 1.97
C PHE A 421 17.38 1.36 3.47
N GLY A 422 18.59 1.16 3.96
CA GLY A 422 18.86 0.84 5.37
C GLY A 422 18.87 -0.66 5.70
N THR A 423 18.97 -1.00 6.99
CA THR A 423 19.18 -2.38 7.48
C THR A 423 18.07 -2.85 8.43
N GLY A 424 17.91 -4.18 8.55
CA GLY A 424 17.01 -4.81 9.53
C GLY A 424 15.57 -4.31 9.47
N ASP A 425 15.00 -3.97 10.63
CA ASP A 425 13.64 -3.43 10.78
C ASP A 425 13.47 -2.01 10.20
N ASN A 426 14.56 -1.35 9.80
CA ASN A 426 14.60 0.04 9.38
C ASN A 426 14.95 0.20 7.89
N ASN A 427 14.72 -0.85 7.08
CA ASN A 427 15.16 -0.91 5.69
C ASN A 427 14.16 -0.37 4.65
N LEU A 428 13.06 0.25 5.09
CA LEU A 428 11.98 0.68 4.20
C LEU A 428 11.69 2.17 4.35
N TYR A 429 11.81 2.89 3.24
CA TYR A 429 11.64 4.34 3.13
C TYR A 429 10.56 4.69 2.11
N ARG A 430 10.11 5.93 2.15
CA ARG A 430 9.16 6.51 1.18
C ARG A 430 9.69 7.83 0.63
N ILE A 431 9.44 8.07 -0.66
CA ILE A 431 9.70 9.38 -1.26
C ILE A 431 8.75 10.41 -0.65
N VAL A 432 9.29 11.51 -0.16
CA VAL A 432 8.52 12.63 0.39
C VAL A 432 8.25 13.64 -0.72
N SER A 433 9.31 14.15 -1.34
CA SER A 433 9.25 15.22 -2.34
C SER A 433 10.59 15.43 -3.05
N HIS A 434 10.59 16.35 -4.01
CA HIS A 434 11.77 16.87 -4.71
C HIS A 434 11.98 18.35 -4.37
N GLU A 435 11.86 18.70 -3.09
CA GLU A 435 11.95 20.08 -2.60
C GLU A 435 13.27 20.76 -2.97
N THR A 436 14.38 20.05 -2.79
CA THR A 436 15.69 20.53 -3.25
C THR A 436 15.88 20.10 -4.69
N PRO A 437 16.15 21.02 -5.63
CA PRO A 437 16.32 20.69 -7.04
C PRO A 437 17.29 19.52 -7.25
N GLU A 438 16.89 18.59 -8.12
CA GLU A 438 17.60 17.35 -8.47
C GLU A 438 17.74 16.31 -7.35
N LEU A 439 17.45 16.63 -6.09
CA LEU A 439 17.52 15.67 -4.99
C LEU A 439 16.18 14.98 -4.78
N THR A 440 16.22 13.84 -4.11
CA THR A 440 15.00 13.13 -3.68
C THR A 440 14.99 13.06 -2.17
N LYS A 441 14.04 13.74 -1.52
CA LYS A 441 13.84 13.60 -0.08
C LYS A 441 13.10 12.29 0.19
N ILE A 442 13.64 11.49 1.10
CA ILE A 442 13.01 10.27 1.56
C ILE A 442 12.87 10.29 3.08
N VAL A 443 11.95 9.49 3.61
CA VAL A 443 11.71 9.32 5.04
C VAL A 443 11.50 7.84 5.38
N ASN A 444 11.89 7.39 6.57
CA ASN A 444 11.52 6.04 7.03
C ASN A 444 10.01 5.82 6.90
N SER A 445 9.60 4.64 6.47
CA SER A 445 8.17 4.31 6.32
C SER A 445 7.46 4.25 7.68
N GLU A 446 8.16 3.81 8.72
CA GLU A 446 7.73 3.73 10.12
C GLU A 446 8.78 4.36 11.04
N PRO A 447 8.43 4.79 12.27
CA PRO A 447 9.43 5.19 13.26
C PRO A 447 10.46 4.09 13.50
N LEU A 448 11.70 4.48 13.84
CA LEU A 448 12.80 3.56 14.03
C LEU A 448 12.48 2.43 15.03
N LYS A 449 12.99 1.24 14.75
CA LYS A 449 12.83 0.03 15.56
C LYS A 449 14.16 -0.62 15.92
N GLU A 450 14.16 -1.31 17.05
CA GLU A 450 15.22 -2.23 17.46
C GLU A 450 14.57 -3.53 17.95
N ASN A 451 14.95 -4.66 17.35
CA ASN A 451 14.39 -5.98 17.65
C ASN A 451 12.85 -6.04 17.55
N GLY A 452 12.28 -5.39 16.52
CA GLY A 452 10.84 -5.34 16.25
C GLY A 452 10.06 -4.29 17.05
N GLU A 453 10.68 -3.64 18.04
CA GLU A 453 10.02 -2.67 18.93
C GLU A 453 10.38 -1.23 18.56
N PHE A 454 9.42 -0.32 18.68
CA PHE A 454 9.68 1.10 18.41
C PHE A 454 10.63 1.72 19.42
N ILE A 455 11.65 2.41 18.91
CA ILE A 455 12.56 3.21 19.72
C ILE A 455 11.86 4.54 20.03
N ASN A 456 11.59 4.78 21.31
CA ASN A 456 11.08 6.07 21.79
C ASN A 456 12.13 6.74 22.68
N LEU A 457 12.38 8.02 22.42
CA LEU A 457 13.45 8.78 23.04
C LEU A 457 12.88 10.02 23.71
N SER A 458 13.18 10.20 24.99
CA SER A 458 12.91 11.45 25.71
C SER A 458 13.97 12.49 25.35
N LEU A 459 13.72 13.20 24.25
CA LEU A 459 14.56 14.30 23.77
C LEU A 459 13.83 15.63 23.91
N ASN A 460 14.54 16.66 24.38
CA ASN A 460 14.07 18.03 24.25
C ASN A 460 14.39 18.59 22.82
N PRO A 461 13.80 19.73 22.41
CA PRO A 461 13.99 20.29 21.06
C PRO A 461 15.44 20.44 20.62
N ASN A 462 16.32 20.86 21.53
CA ASN A 462 17.73 21.08 21.22
C ASN A 462 18.51 19.76 21.12
N GLU A 463 18.08 18.72 21.83
CA GLU A 463 18.72 17.40 21.83
C GLU A 463 18.41 16.58 20.58
N VAL A 464 17.21 16.73 19.99
CA VAL A 464 16.82 15.98 18.78
C VAL A 464 17.82 16.18 17.64
N LYS A 465 18.22 17.44 17.43
CA LYS A 465 19.18 17.81 16.39
C LYS A 465 20.55 17.18 16.64
N ASP A 466 21.09 17.33 17.84
CA ASP A 466 22.41 16.82 18.19
C ASP A 466 22.45 15.28 18.19
N PHE A 467 21.36 14.65 18.58
CA PHE A 467 21.23 13.19 18.64
C PHE A 467 21.31 12.55 17.25
N ILE A 468 20.52 13.07 16.29
CA ILE A 468 20.44 12.52 14.92
C ILE A 468 21.79 12.59 14.21
N ASN A 469 22.54 13.67 14.41
CA ASN A 469 23.80 13.90 13.71
C ASN A 469 25.00 13.13 14.29
N ASN A 470 25.00 12.79 15.58
CA ASN A 470 26.20 12.30 16.25
C ASN A 470 26.23 10.79 16.51
N VAL A 471 25.09 10.10 16.60
CA VAL A 471 25.05 8.78 17.27
C VAL A 471 24.65 7.62 16.37
N PHE A 472 23.97 7.84 15.23
CA PHE A 472 23.22 6.74 14.59
C PHE A 472 23.47 6.51 13.10
N ILE A 473 24.37 7.24 12.44
CA ILE A 473 24.36 7.21 10.98
C ILE A 473 24.87 5.88 10.40
N SER A 474 25.93 5.27 10.93
CA SER A 474 26.52 4.08 10.29
C SER A 474 25.70 2.79 10.46
N ASP A 475 24.98 2.65 11.56
CA ASP A 475 24.46 1.35 11.99
C ASP A 475 23.14 0.97 11.28
N TYR A 476 22.45 1.96 10.70
CA TYR A 476 21.18 1.77 10.00
C TYR A 476 21.30 1.70 8.48
N PHE A 477 22.51 1.82 7.90
CA PHE A 477 22.70 1.78 6.45
C PHE A 477 23.58 0.62 6.02
N GLU A 478 23.29 0.05 4.86
CA GLU A 478 24.17 -0.94 4.23
C GLU A 478 25.42 -0.27 3.67
N ASP A 479 26.48 -1.06 3.49
CA ASP A 479 27.74 -0.59 2.90
C ASP A 479 27.47 0.11 1.55
N GLY A 480 27.96 1.34 1.41
CA GLY A 480 27.81 2.14 0.19
C GLY A 480 26.53 2.98 0.12
N GLN A 481 25.47 2.67 0.86
CA GLN A 481 24.24 3.48 0.87
C GLN A 481 24.47 4.91 1.38
N PHE A 482 25.35 5.07 2.39
CA PHE A 482 25.69 6.39 2.90
C PHE A 482 26.25 7.32 1.80
N SER A 483 26.96 6.77 0.81
CA SER A 483 27.50 7.55 -0.32
C SER A 483 26.42 8.09 -1.26
N MET A 484 25.19 7.57 -1.20
CA MET A 484 24.03 8.06 -1.95
C MET A 484 23.37 9.28 -1.30
N ILE A 485 23.64 9.54 -0.02
CA ILE A 485 23.01 10.61 0.77
C ILE A 485 23.73 11.95 0.52
N SER A 486 22.96 13.02 0.37
CA SER A 486 23.46 14.39 0.31
C SER A 486 23.79 14.90 1.72
N GLU A 487 25.03 15.30 1.93
CA GLU A 487 25.56 15.73 3.24
C GLU A 487 25.20 17.17 3.62
N ASN A 488 24.73 17.98 2.66
CA ASN A 488 24.47 19.42 2.86
C ASN A 488 23.00 19.77 2.65
N THR A 489 22.09 19.12 3.38
CA THR A 489 20.66 19.43 3.31
C THR A 489 20.30 20.56 4.25
N VAL A 490 19.55 21.55 3.75
CA VAL A 490 18.97 22.60 4.58
C VAL A 490 17.70 22.08 5.26
N TRP A 491 17.66 22.18 6.58
CA TRP A 491 16.51 21.84 7.41
C TRP A 491 15.93 23.10 8.06
N TYR A 492 14.61 23.25 8.02
CA TYR A 492 13.89 24.42 8.53
C TYR A 492 13.37 24.15 9.94
N TRP A 493 13.80 24.96 10.91
CA TRP A 493 13.40 24.87 12.31
C TRP A 493 12.41 25.99 12.64
N SER A 494 11.12 25.72 12.54
CA SER A 494 10.05 26.70 12.72
C SER A 494 9.34 26.54 14.07
N SER A 495 8.65 27.61 14.49
CA SER A 495 7.63 27.55 15.54
C SER A 495 6.28 27.87 14.89
N VAL A 496 5.33 26.96 15.00
CA VAL A 496 3.97 27.10 14.46
C VAL A 496 3.00 26.72 15.57
N SER A 497 2.07 27.62 15.88
CA SER A 497 1.06 27.43 16.93
C SER A 497 -0.17 26.72 16.37
N ASP A 498 -0.99 26.15 17.25
CA ASP A 498 -2.31 25.64 16.84
C ASP A 498 -3.16 26.74 16.19
N GLY A 499 -3.83 26.41 15.08
CA GLY A 499 -4.59 27.36 14.28
C GLY A 499 -3.74 28.29 13.40
N GLU A 500 -2.43 28.07 13.29
CA GLU A 500 -1.59 28.72 12.28
C GLU A 500 -1.42 27.83 11.04
N SER A 501 -1.15 28.48 9.90
CA SER A 501 -0.94 27.82 8.62
C SER A 501 0.32 26.95 8.61
N TYR A 502 0.24 25.78 7.98
CA TYR A 502 1.38 24.89 7.74
C TYR A 502 2.53 25.57 6.98
N LYS A 503 2.25 26.61 6.17
CA LYS A 503 3.27 27.35 5.42
C LYS A 503 4.31 28.00 6.34
N LEU A 504 3.92 28.38 7.57
CA LEU A 504 4.84 28.94 8.55
C LEU A 504 5.90 27.93 9.03
N ALA A 505 5.74 26.65 8.68
CA ALA A 505 6.75 25.64 8.96
C ALA A 505 8.06 25.86 8.15
N LYS A 506 7.99 26.60 7.04
CA LYS A 506 9.11 26.86 6.12
C LYS A 506 9.25 28.34 5.76
N TYR A 507 8.15 29.08 5.74
CA TYR A 507 8.09 30.47 5.28
C TYR A 507 7.85 31.44 6.43
N LYS A 508 8.28 32.70 6.26
CA LYS A 508 8.05 33.77 7.24
C LYS A 508 6.59 34.23 7.29
N ASN A 509 5.81 33.94 6.25
CA ASN A 509 4.42 34.33 6.12
C ASN A 509 3.66 33.31 5.24
N ILE A 510 2.34 33.45 5.18
CA ILE A 510 1.45 32.50 4.49
C ILE A 510 1.44 32.64 2.95
N ASN A 511 2.07 33.66 2.37
CA ASN A 511 2.20 33.80 0.92
C ASN A 511 3.27 32.87 0.35
N GLY A 512 4.17 32.35 1.18
CA GLY A 512 5.22 31.42 0.75
C GLY A 512 6.34 32.06 -0.07
N ASP A 513 6.52 33.38 0.03
CA ASP A 513 7.48 34.15 -0.79
C ASP A 513 8.86 34.30 -0.15
N GLU A 514 8.96 34.20 1.18
CA GLU A 514 10.22 34.34 1.92
C GLU A 514 10.44 33.20 2.92
N LEU A 515 11.58 32.53 2.82
CA LEU A 515 11.99 31.44 3.71
C LEU A 515 12.37 31.96 5.10
N ILE A 516 12.16 31.13 6.13
CA ILE A 516 12.67 31.43 7.47
C ILE A 516 14.21 31.38 7.51
N SER A 517 14.81 32.14 8.42
CA SER A 517 16.27 32.13 8.62
C SER A 517 16.75 31.07 9.60
N ASN A 518 15.87 30.57 10.48
CA ASN A 518 16.22 29.56 11.45
C ASN A 518 16.31 28.19 10.77
N THR A 519 17.53 27.85 10.34
CA THR A 519 17.82 26.66 9.56
C THR A 519 19.08 25.97 10.08
N SER A 520 19.27 24.72 9.69
CA SER A 520 20.52 24.00 9.86
C SER A 520 20.93 23.31 8.56
N ILE A 521 22.22 23.00 8.43
CA ILE A 521 22.76 22.25 7.29
C ILE A 521 23.28 20.94 7.85
N ASP A 522 22.56 19.87 7.58
CA ASP A 522 22.81 18.55 8.15
C ASP A 522 22.50 17.45 7.13
N THR A 523 23.12 16.28 7.29
CA THR A 523 22.89 15.12 6.41
C THR A 523 21.51 14.51 6.62
N ILE A 524 21.07 14.44 7.87
CA ILE A 524 19.80 13.82 8.29
C ILE A 524 19.01 14.83 9.11
N GLY A 525 17.69 14.75 9.02
CA GLY A 525 16.77 15.53 9.83
C GLY A 525 15.44 14.83 10.01
N LEU A 526 14.44 15.62 10.38
CA LEU A 526 13.04 15.19 10.51
C LEU A 526 12.17 16.02 9.58
N LEU A 527 11.02 15.48 9.22
CA LEU A 527 10.01 16.21 8.47
C LEU A 527 9.41 17.33 9.33
N ARG A 528 9.06 18.45 8.70
CA ARG A 528 8.34 19.55 9.35
C ARG A 528 6.82 19.34 9.23
N LEU A 529 6.07 20.12 10.01
CA LEU A 529 4.61 20.20 9.92
C LEU A 529 4.14 20.39 8.47
N GLY A 530 3.14 19.61 8.05
CA GLY A 530 2.50 19.73 6.74
C GLY A 530 3.23 19.03 5.60
N GLU A 531 4.47 18.56 5.76
CA GLU A 531 5.13 17.77 4.71
C GLU A 531 4.38 16.48 4.43
N LEU A 532 4.43 16.02 3.18
CA LEU A 532 3.91 14.71 2.79
C LEU A 532 4.61 13.61 3.59
N MET A 533 3.91 12.51 3.85
CA MET A 533 4.40 11.34 4.60
C MET A 533 4.65 11.59 6.09
N THR A 534 4.20 12.73 6.63
CA THR A 534 4.14 13.00 8.07
C THR A 534 2.93 12.36 8.76
N GLY A 535 1.98 11.77 8.02
CA GLY A 535 0.86 11.02 8.62
C GLY A 535 1.24 9.61 9.10
N GLN A 536 0.25 8.93 9.68
CA GLN A 536 0.35 7.53 10.09
C GLN A 536 -0.10 6.60 8.96
N PHE A 537 0.68 5.55 8.70
CA PHE A 537 0.50 4.60 7.59
C PHE A 537 0.19 3.17 8.04
N ASN A 538 -0.33 3.06 9.26
CA ASN A 538 -0.85 1.83 9.83
C ASN A 538 -2.00 2.14 10.78
N ARG A 539 -2.82 1.15 11.12
CA ARG A 539 -3.94 1.35 12.04
C ARG A 539 -3.42 1.43 13.46
N TYR A 540 -3.88 2.40 14.24
CA TYR A 540 -3.67 2.40 15.70
C TYR A 540 -4.59 1.39 16.40
N THR A 541 -5.85 1.29 15.95
CA THR A 541 -6.84 0.32 16.46
C THR A 541 -7.30 -0.67 15.39
N SER A 542 -7.42 -1.93 15.79
CA SER A 542 -8.11 -2.97 15.03
C SER A 542 -9.62 -2.68 14.96
N ARG A 543 -10.34 -3.42 14.11
CA ARG A 543 -11.81 -3.34 14.03
C ARG A 543 -12.52 -3.79 15.31
N GLU A 544 -11.84 -4.60 16.12
CA GLU A 544 -12.32 -5.03 17.44
C GLU A 544 -11.99 -4.00 18.53
N ASN A 545 -11.55 -2.79 18.15
CA ASN A 545 -11.16 -1.70 19.03
C ASN A 545 -10.00 -2.04 19.97
N VAL A 546 -9.04 -2.85 19.49
CA VAL A 546 -7.82 -3.20 20.20
C VAL A 546 -6.64 -2.44 19.62
N ASN A 547 -5.77 -1.88 20.46
CA ASN A 547 -4.52 -1.26 20.01
C ASN A 547 -3.65 -2.30 19.29
N THR A 548 -3.21 -1.99 18.08
CA THR A 548 -2.45 -2.91 17.21
C THR A 548 -0.96 -2.97 17.56
N GLY A 549 -0.43 -1.95 18.23
CA GLY A 549 1.01 -1.76 18.42
C GLY A 549 1.79 -1.43 17.14
N LEU A 550 1.12 -1.15 16.02
CA LEU A 550 1.75 -0.95 14.71
C LEU A 550 2.13 0.51 14.40
N THR A 551 1.75 1.43 15.28
CA THR A 551 2.04 2.87 15.16
C THR A 551 2.74 3.35 16.41
N SER A 552 3.68 4.28 16.26
CA SER A 552 4.24 5.07 17.37
C SER A 552 4.17 6.55 17.06
N LYS A 553 4.13 7.37 18.11
CA LYS A 553 4.26 8.82 17.99
C LYS A 553 5.71 9.19 17.69
N TYR A 554 5.94 10.25 16.93
CA TYR A 554 7.30 10.65 16.55
C TYR A 554 7.44 12.17 16.39
N TRP A 555 8.66 12.65 16.64
CA TRP A 555 8.98 14.07 16.59
C TRP A 555 8.95 14.64 15.18
N LEU A 556 8.59 15.91 15.07
CA LEU A 556 8.71 16.73 13.86
C LEU A 556 9.78 17.80 14.05
N ASN A 557 10.25 18.34 12.92
CA ASN A 557 11.12 19.51 12.86
C ASN A 557 10.33 20.84 12.98
N THR A 558 9.33 20.86 13.86
CA THR A 558 8.47 22.02 14.10
C THR A 558 8.17 22.10 15.58
N MET A 559 8.26 23.31 16.14
CA MET A 559 8.02 23.60 17.54
C MET A 559 6.75 24.41 17.74
N GLU A 560 6.34 24.55 18.99
CA GLU A 560 5.39 25.56 19.45
C GLU A 560 5.95 26.19 20.73
N GLY A 561 6.51 27.40 20.60
CA GLY A 561 7.25 28.03 21.68
C GLY A 561 8.49 27.20 22.05
N ASP A 562 8.52 26.65 23.26
CA ASP A 562 9.60 25.81 23.80
C ASP A 562 9.32 24.30 23.73
N LYS A 563 8.25 23.90 23.04
CA LYS A 563 7.81 22.51 22.92
C LYS A 563 8.01 21.98 21.51
N ASN A 564 8.35 20.70 21.38
CA ASN A 564 8.35 20.02 20.09
C ASN A 564 6.94 19.61 19.70
N LYS A 565 6.60 19.76 18.41
CA LYS A 565 5.46 19.07 17.82
C LYS A 565 5.83 17.62 17.52
N TYR A 566 4.86 16.73 17.67
CA TYR A 566 4.96 15.34 17.29
C TYR A 566 3.65 14.88 16.64
N VAL A 567 3.76 13.86 15.79
CA VAL A 567 2.60 13.15 15.25
C VAL A 567 2.21 12.09 16.27
N GLN A 568 0.93 12.05 16.67
CA GLN A 568 0.45 11.05 17.62
C GLN A 568 0.36 9.67 16.93
N ASP A 569 0.50 8.59 17.68
CA ASP A 569 0.35 7.20 17.21
C ASP A 569 -0.99 6.94 16.53
N LYS A 570 -2.06 7.48 17.10
CA LYS A 570 -3.44 7.46 16.61
C LYS A 570 -3.75 8.44 15.48
N GLY A 571 -2.77 9.22 15.01
CA GLY A 571 -2.96 10.30 14.03
C GLY A 571 -3.21 11.67 14.68
N GLY A 572 -3.08 12.74 13.90
CA GLY A 572 -3.08 14.12 14.38
C GLY A 572 -1.76 14.55 15.01
N LEU A 573 -1.75 15.71 15.66
CA LEU A 573 -0.56 16.32 16.27
C LEU A 573 -0.70 16.51 17.78
N GLY A 574 0.43 16.47 18.47
CA GLY A 574 0.55 16.88 19.86
C GLY A 574 1.76 17.78 20.06
N ILE A 575 1.84 18.39 21.24
CA ILE A 575 2.99 19.21 21.67
C ILE A 575 3.51 18.72 23.02
N ALA A 576 4.82 18.71 23.19
CA ALA A 576 5.44 18.32 24.45
C ALA A 576 6.76 19.05 24.68
N ALA A 577 6.97 19.52 25.92
CA ALA A 577 8.26 20.09 26.35
C ALA A 577 9.33 19.00 26.49
N SER A 578 8.90 17.80 26.88
CA SER A 578 9.68 16.57 26.95
C SER A 578 8.74 15.37 26.92
N GLY A 579 9.23 14.22 26.47
CA GLY A 579 8.49 12.96 26.48
C GLY A 579 9.06 11.94 25.52
N ASP A 580 8.84 10.65 25.76
CA ASP A 580 9.36 9.62 24.87
C ASP A 580 8.61 9.63 23.54
N SER A 581 9.25 9.98 22.42
CA SER A 581 8.68 9.80 21.08
C SER A 581 9.73 9.23 20.13
N GLY A 582 9.27 8.54 19.09
CA GLY A 582 10.14 7.97 18.08
C GLY A 582 10.72 8.98 17.10
N LEU A 583 11.58 8.46 16.22
CA LEU A 583 12.19 9.22 15.14
C LEU A 583 11.81 8.59 13.82
N LYS A 584 11.44 9.43 12.85
CA LYS A 584 11.18 9.03 11.47
C LYS A 584 12.17 9.81 10.61
N LEU A 585 13.35 9.23 10.39
CA LEU A 585 14.49 9.96 9.82
C LEU A 585 14.22 10.30 8.37
N ALA A 586 14.59 11.53 7.99
CA ALA A 586 14.49 12.03 6.63
C ALA A 586 15.85 12.53 6.15
N PHE A 587 16.12 12.36 4.86
CA PHE A 587 17.33 12.86 4.20
C PHE A 587 17.14 12.93 2.68
N ASN A 588 18.06 13.61 2.01
CA ASN A 588 18.05 13.74 0.55
C ASN A 588 19.04 12.77 -0.10
N LEU A 589 18.59 12.06 -1.13
CA LEU A 589 19.44 11.27 -2.01
C LEU A 589 19.95 12.12 -3.18
N LYS A 590 21.18 11.86 -3.61
CA LYS A 590 21.89 12.57 -4.69
C LYS A 590 21.21 12.40 -6.05
N SER A 591 21.45 13.35 -6.96
CA SER A 591 20.84 13.38 -8.29
C SER A 591 21.33 12.30 -9.26
N ASN A 592 22.42 11.61 -8.91
CA ASN A 592 22.97 10.47 -9.66
C ASN A 592 22.54 9.11 -9.09
N VAL A 593 21.61 9.08 -8.13
CA VAL A 593 21.00 7.83 -7.67
C VAL A 593 20.01 7.32 -8.71
N ILE A 594 20.16 6.06 -9.08
CA ILE A 594 19.33 5.38 -10.07
C ILE A 594 18.64 4.16 -9.46
N ILE A 595 17.53 3.77 -10.05
CA ILE A 595 16.78 2.55 -9.71
C ILE A 595 17.41 1.38 -10.45
N THR A 596 17.61 0.25 -9.77
CA THR A 596 18.14 -0.99 -10.37
C THR A 596 17.11 -2.11 -10.40
N GLY A 597 16.10 -2.04 -9.54
CA GLY A 597 15.01 -3.00 -9.44
C GLY A 597 13.85 -2.46 -8.62
N GLY A 598 12.78 -3.26 -8.52
CA GLY A 598 11.54 -2.89 -7.84
C GLY A 598 10.61 -2.03 -8.71
N ASP A 599 9.37 -1.91 -8.26
CA ASP A 599 8.31 -1.11 -8.91
C ASP A 599 7.79 0.04 -8.01
N GLY A 600 8.39 0.23 -6.83
CA GLY A 600 8.07 1.33 -5.92
C GLY A 600 6.83 1.07 -5.07
N THR A 601 6.24 -0.13 -5.12
CA THR A 601 5.19 -0.56 -4.19
C THR A 601 5.77 -1.02 -2.87
N LYS A 602 4.94 -1.13 -1.82
CA LYS A 602 5.37 -1.63 -0.51
C LYS A 602 5.94 -3.05 -0.57
N ASN A 603 5.35 -3.91 -1.41
CA ASN A 603 5.74 -5.31 -1.56
C ASN A 603 6.97 -5.48 -2.48
N ASN A 604 7.20 -4.53 -3.39
CA ASN A 604 8.35 -4.53 -4.29
C ASN A 604 9.03 -3.12 -4.37
N PRO A 605 9.63 -2.64 -3.26
CA PRO A 605 10.22 -1.30 -3.19
C PRO A 605 11.39 -1.12 -4.18
N PHE A 606 11.66 0.12 -4.57
CA PHE A 606 12.83 0.41 -5.41
C PHE A 606 14.14 0.02 -4.74
N ILE A 607 15.00 -0.63 -5.52
CA ILE A 607 16.41 -0.91 -5.17
C ILE A 607 17.26 0.14 -5.88
N LEU A 608 18.27 0.68 -5.20
CA LEU A 608 19.01 1.85 -5.65
C LEU A 608 20.51 1.59 -5.78
N GLU A 609 21.16 2.30 -6.70
CA GLU A 609 22.62 2.41 -6.78
C GLU A 609 23.06 3.82 -7.22
N LEU A 610 24.36 4.10 -7.10
CA LEU A 610 24.95 5.26 -7.77
C LEU A 610 25.21 4.94 -9.23
N ALA A 611 24.76 5.82 -10.13
CA ALA A 611 25.20 5.77 -11.52
C ALA A 611 26.73 5.86 -11.61
N SER A 612 27.32 4.99 -12.43
CA SER A 612 28.76 4.87 -12.64
C SER A 612 29.35 5.98 -13.51
#